data_AF-A0A2A4TN44-F1
#
_entry.id   AF-A0A2A4TN44-F1
#
_cell.length_a   1.000
_cell.length_b   1.000
_cell.length_c   1.000
_cell.angle_alpha   90.00
_cell.angle_beta   90.00
_cell.angle_gamma   90.00
#
_symmetry.space_group_name_H-M   'P 1'
#
loop_
_entity.id
_entity.type
_entity.pdbx_description
1 polymer ?
#
loop_
_entity_poly.entity_id
_entity_poly.type
_entity_poly.pdbx_seq_one_letter_code
_entity_poly.pdbx_strand_id
1 'polypeptide(L)' 'MNETYIKEKGRWCYLYKAVDKAGVTIDFLLAKRRQ' A
#
# COMPACT_ATOMS: atom_id res chain seq x y z
N MET A 1 6.42 6.84 7.91
CA MET A 1 5.63 5.59 8.00
C MET A 1 4.20 5.93 7.61
N ASN A 2 3.92 6.01 6.31
CA ASN A 2 2.60 6.38 5.78
C ASN A 2 1.98 5.13 5.16
N GLU A 3 1.43 4.27 6.01
CA GLU A 3 0.67 3.11 5.55
C GLU A 3 -0.76 3.56 5.26
N THR A 4 -1.17 3.40 4.01
CA THR A 4 -2.52 3.78 3.58
C THR A 4 -3.40 2.54 3.64
N TYR A 5 -4.50 2.64 4.40
CA TYR A 5 -5.52 1.61 4.46
C TYR A 5 -6.51 1.83 3.34
N ILE A 6 -6.83 0.77 2.59
CA ILE A 6 -7.90 0.80 1.59
C ILE A 6 -8.94 -0.28 1.88
N LYS A 7 -10.19 0.01 1.56
CA LYS A 7 -11.30 -0.92 1.74
C LYS A 7 -11.61 -1.61 0.40
N GLU A 8 -11.28 -2.88 0.29
CA GLU A 8 -11.56 -3.71 -0.88
C GLU A 8 -12.67 -4.71 -0.52
N LYS A 9 -13.79 -4.68 -1.26
CA LYS A 9 -14.96 -5.56 -1.02
C LYS A 9 -15.40 -5.66 0.45
N GLY A 10 -15.38 -4.54 1.16
CA GLY A 10 -15.80 -4.48 2.56
C GLY A 10 -14.73 -4.88 3.59
N ARG A 11 -13.55 -5.31 3.17
CA ARG A 11 -12.44 -5.70 4.06
C ARG A 11 -11.30 -4.67 4.01
N TRP A 12 -10.72 -4.39 5.17
CA TRP A 12 -9.55 -3.53 5.27
C TRP A 12 -8.29 -4.26 4.80
N CYS A 13 -7.57 -3.64 3.88
CA CYS A 13 -6.32 -4.14 3.34
C CYS A 13 -5.23 -3.05 3.46
N TYR A 14 -3.98 -3.50 3.55
CA TYR A 14 -2.80 -2.66 3.62
C TYR A 14 -2.29 -2.40 2.21
N LEU A 15 -2.23 -1.13 1.81
CA LEU A 15 -1.63 -0.72 0.56
C LEU A 15 -0.21 -0.21 0.83
N TYR A 16 0.76 -0.94 0.30
CA TYR A 16 2.15 -0.51 0.25
C TYR A 16 2.43 0.12 -1.10
N LYS A 17 3.17 1.24 -1.09
CA LYS A 17 3.59 1.95 -2.30
C LYS A 17 5.10 2.01 -2.32
N ALA A 18 5.70 1.48 -3.38
CA ALA A 18 7.13 1.64 -3.64
C ALA A 18 7.34 2.95 -4.40
N VAL A 19 8.24 3.78 -3.91
CA VAL A 19 8.68 5.01 -4.58
C VAL A 19 10.17 4.96 -4.81
N ASP A 20 10.62 5.51 -5.93
CA ASP A 20 12.05 5.68 -6.19
C ASP A 20 12.62 6.85 -5.38
N LYS A 21 13.92 7.10 -5.53
CA LYS A 21 14.62 8.19 -4.85
C LYS A 21 14.13 9.59 -5.27
N ALA A 22 13.54 9.72 -6.46
CA ALA A 22 12.95 10.95 -6.96
C ALA A 22 11.48 11.13 -6.52
N GLY A 23 10.91 10.17 -5.78
CA GLY A 23 9.52 10.17 -5.33
C GLY A 23 8.53 9.68 -6.38
N VAL A 24 9.00 9.15 -7.50
CA VAL A 24 8.16 8.55 -8.55
C VAL A 24 7.67 7.20 -8.05
N THR A 25 6.37 6.96 -8.22
CA THR A 25 5.77 5.69 -7.80
C THR A 25 6.12 4.60 -8.80
N ILE A 26 6.73 3.53 -8.30
CA ILE A 26 7.18 2.41 -9.12
C ILE A 26 6.19 1.24 -9.05
N ASP A 27 5.64 0.98 -7.86
CA ASP A 27 4.82 -0.22 -7.65
C ASP A 27 3.83 -0.07 -6.48
N PHE A 28 2.81 -0.92 -6.48
CA PHE A 28 1.80 -1.02 -5.44
C PHE A 28 1.59 -2.49 -5.04
N LEU A 29 1.65 -2.75 -3.74
CA LEU A 29 1.36 -4.07 -3.17
C LEU A 29 0.18 -3.97 -2.21
N LEU A 30 -0.85 -4.77 -2.47
CA LEU A 30 -2.00 -4.89 -1.58
C LEU A 30 -1.89 -6.18 -0.75
N ALA A 31 -1.77 -6.03 0.57
CA ALA A 31 -1.69 -7.15 1.50
C ALA A 31 -2.89 -7.16 2.46
N LYS A 32 -3.45 -8.35 2.72
CA LYS A 32 -4.56 -8.52 3.68
C LYS A 32 -4.09 -8.58 5.15
N ARG A 33 -2.79 -8.79 5.37
CA ARG A 33 -2.17 -8.92 6.71
C ARG A 33 -0.98 -7.98 6.81
N ARG A 34 -0.87 -7.28 7.94
CA ARG A 34 0.31 -6.51 8.33
C ARG A 34 1.39 -7.51 8.76
N GLN A 35 2.53 -7.51 8.07
CA GLN A 35 3.71 -8.29 8.47
C GLN A 35 4.63 -7.43 9.32
#